data_AF-A0A7X1LCN1-F1
#
_entry.id   AF-A0A7X1LCN1-F1
#
_cell.length_a   1.000
_cell.length_b   1.000
_cell.length_c   1.000
_cell.angle_alpha   90.00
_cell.angle_beta   90.00
_cell.angle_gamma   90.00
#
_symmetry.space_group_name_H-M   'P 1'
#
loop_
_entity.id
_entity.type
_entity.pdbx_description
1 polymer ?
#
loop_
_entity_poly.entity_id
_entity_poly.type
_entity_poly.pdbx_seq_one_letter_code
_entity_poly.pdbx_strand_id
1 'polypeptide(L)'
;SFEREKSISANEYPDFLKDAEDEGEKAAAFVFSQARDAETFHAKLYERAIFQSMKEDVKAYHVCQVCGFVTDKKAPKKCPICGAPEVQFKTVEP
;
A
#
# COMPACT_ATOMS: atom_id res chain seq x y z
N SER A 1 -11.74 3.76 2.25
CA SER A 1 -12.02 5.21 2.02
C SER A 1 -10.87 6.00 2.60
N PHE A 2 -10.55 7.18 2.09
CA PHE A 2 -9.35 7.94 2.49
C PHE A 2 -9.11 8.03 4.01
N GLU A 3 -10.13 8.42 4.77
CA GLU A 3 -10.05 8.54 6.23
C GLU A 3 -9.86 7.17 6.91
N ARG A 4 -10.50 6.13 6.36
CA ARG A 4 -10.34 4.76 6.84
C ARG A 4 -8.90 4.27 6.62
N GLU A 5 -8.30 4.48 5.45
CA GLU A 5 -6.90 4.05 5.21
C GLU A 5 -5.92 4.76 6.14
N LYS A 6 -6.15 6.06 6.39
CA LYS A 6 -5.36 6.82 7.38
C LYS A 6 -5.51 6.26 8.78
N SER A 7 -6.73 5.93 9.20
CA SER A 7 -6.98 5.36 10.53
C SER A 7 -6.36 3.97 10.68
N ILE A 8 -6.53 3.09 9.69
CA ILE A 8 -6.02 1.72 9.72
C ILE A 8 -4.49 1.72 9.79
N SER A 9 -3.82 2.52 8.95
CA SER A 9 -2.35 2.62 8.95
C SER A 9 -1.78 3.24 10.22
N ALA A 10 -2.47 4.22 10.81
CA ALA A 10 -1.96 4.97 11.98
C ALA A 10 -2.31 4.32 13.33
N ASN A 11 -3.40 3.56 13.41
CA ASN A 11 -3.94 3.05 14.67
C ASN A 11 -3.99 1.51 14.71
N GLU A 12 -4.62 0.86 13.73
CA GLU A 12 -4.91 -0.58 13.81
C GLU A 12 -3.66 -1.45 13.56
N TYR A 13 -2.94 -1.24 12.45
CA TYR A 13 -1.76 -2.07 12.17
C TYR A 13 -0.60 -1.87 13.16
N PRO A 14 -0.35 -0.68 13.73
CA PRO A 14 0.61 -0.55 14.83
C PRO A 14 0.26 -1.42 16.04
N ASP A 15 -1.01 -1.52 16.41
CA ASP A 15 -1.45 -2.39 17.51
C ASP A 15 -1.24 -3.87 17.16
N PHE A 16 -1.63 -4.32 15.96
CA PHE A 16 -1.39 -5.70 15.53
C PHE A 16 0.08 -6.06 15.41
N LEU A 17 0.92 -5.10 14.97
CA LEU A 17 2.36 -5.28 14.90
C LEU A 17 2.94 -5.48 16.30
N LYS A 18 2.51 -4.66 17.26
CA LYS A 18 2.93 -4.77 18.65
C LYS A 18 2.52 -6.10 19.26
N ASP A 19 1.26 -6.50 19.09
CA ASP A 19 0.77 -7.79 19.61
C ASP A 19 1.58 -8.96 19.02
N ALA A 20 1.83 -8.95 17.70
CA ALA A 20 2.64 -9.97 17.05
C ALA A 20 4.11 -9.99 17.52
N GLU A 21 4.69 -8.83 17.83
CA GLU A 21 6.04 -8.72 18.39
C GLU A 21 6.10 -9.26 19.82
N ASP A 22 5.11 -8.90 20.65
CA ASP A 22 4.97 -9.33 22.04
C ASP A 22 4.75 -10.86 22.14
N GLU A 23 4.00 -11.44 21.20
CA GLU A 23 3.78 -12.89 21.08
C GLU A 23 4.94 -13.63 20.39
N GLY A 24 5.93 -12.92 19.83
CA GLY A 24 7.06 -13.51 19.12
C GLY A 24 6.71 -14.06 17.73
N GLU A 25 5.54 -13.74 17.21
CA GLU A 25 5.00 -14.15 15.90
C GLU A 25 5.59 -13.31 14.76
N LYS A 26 6.87 -13.55 14.47
CA LYS A 26 7.66 -12.78 13.48
C LYS A 26 7.05 -12.75 12.09
N ALA A 27 6.38 -13.83 11.67
CA ALA A 27 5.72 -13.88 10.37
C ALA A 27 4.52 -12.92 10.30
N ALA A 28 3.72 -12.86 11.37
CA ALA A 28 2.59 -11.94 11.47
C ALA A 28 3.08 -10.48 11.52
N ALA A 29 4.09 -10.19 12.34
CA ALA A 29 4.70 -8.86 12.41
C ALA A 29 5.21 -8.37 11.03
N PHE A 30 5.85 -9.27 10.27
CA PHE A 30 6.30 -8.96 8.91
C PHE A 30 5.14 -8.69 7.93
N VAL A 31 4.03 -9.40 8.05
CA VAL A 31 2.84 -9.16 7.21
C VAL A 31 2.15 -7.85 7.60
N PHE A 32 1.95 -7.60 8.90
CA PHE A 32 1.29 -6.39 9.39
C PHE A 32 2.07 -5.13 9.08
N SER A 33 3.40 -5.16 9.18
CA SER A 33 4.25 -4.03 8.77
C SER A 33 4.10 -3.71 7.27
N GLN A 34 4.05 -4.71 6.40
CA GLN A 34 3.84 -4.49 4.96
C GLN A 34 2.43 -3.96 4.65
N ALA A 35 1.42 -4.46 5.36
CA ALA A 35 0.04 -4.02 5.18
C ALA A 35 -0.11 -2.55 5.62
N ARG A 36 0.44 -2.16 6.78
CA ARG A 36 0.53 -0.77 7.25
C ARG A 36 1.13 0.15 6.19
N ASP A 37 2.25 -0.28 5.61
CA ASP A 37 2.95 0.51 4.61
C ASP A 37 2.12 0.63 3.33
N ALA A 38 1.43 -0.44 2.89
CA ALA A 38 0.50 -0.40 1.76
C ALA A 38 -0.63 0.61 1.96
N GLU A 39 -1.29 0.60 3.12
CA GLU A 39 -2.37 1.55 3.44
C GLU A 39 -1.89 3.01 3.47
N THR A 40 -0.64 3.23 3.90
CA THR A 40 -0.02 4.56 3.85
C THR A 40 0.10 5.08 2.40
N PHE A 41 0.41 4.20 1.45
CA PHE A 41 0.42 4.57 0.03
C PHE A 41 -0.98 4.73 -0.55
N HIS A 42 -1.95 3.93 -0.12
CA HIS A 42 -3.35 4.12 -0.51
C HIS A 42 -3.87 5.50 -0.09
N ALA A 43 -3.59 5.93 1.14
CA ALA A 43 -3.96 7.26 1.61
C ALA A 43 -3.34 8.36 0.73
N LYS A 44 -2.05 8.26 0.40
CA LYS A 44 -1.37 9.21 -0.51
C LYS A 44 -1.97 9.21 -1.92
N LEU A 45 -2.42 8.06 -2.41
CA LEU A 45 -3.07 7.93 -3.71
C LEU A 45 -4.42 8.65 -3.73
N TYR A 46 -5.23 8.45 -2.68
CA TYR A 46 -6.48 9.18 -2.50
C TYR A 46 -6.26 10.69 -2.34
N GLU A 47 -5.26 11.09 -1.56
CA GLU A 47 -4.88 12.51 -1.40
C GLU A 47 -4.54 13.14 -2.75
N ARG A 48 -3.70 12.47 -3.56
CA ARG A 48 -3.41 12.91 -4.93
C ARG A 48 -4.67 13.02 -5.77
N ALA A 49 -5.54 12.01 -5.76
CA ALA A 49 -6.77 12.03 -6.55
C ALA A 49 -7.71 13.20 -6.16
N ILE A 50 -7.81 13.52 -4.87
CA ILE A 50 -8.63 14.62 -4.35
C ILE A 50 -8.02 15.98 -4.70
N PHE A 51 -6.72 16.17 -4.45
CA PHE A 51 -6.07 17.48 -4.58
C PHE A 51 -5.55 17.78 -6.00
N GLN A 52 -5.33 16.77 -6.84
CA GLN A 52 -4.91 16.95 -8.23
C GLN A 52 -6.05 16.96 -9.23
N SER A 53 -7.31 17.11 -8.75
CA SER A 53 -8.55 17.30 -9.54
C SER A 53 -8.30 17.36 -11.05
N MET A 54 -8.36 16.20 -11.69
CA MET A 54 -8.51 16.04 -13.13
C MET A 54 -7.42 16.67 -14.04
N LYS A 55 -6.21 16.99 -13.56
CA LYS A 55 -5.16 17.57 -14.43
C LYS A 55 -4.24 16.55 -15.10
N GLU A 56 -4.16 15.33 -14.58
CA GLU A 56 -3.48 14.21 -15.24
C GLU A 56 -4.49 13.08 -15.43
N ASP A 57 -4.76 12.70 -16.68
CA ASP A 57 -5.45 11.46 -16.99
C ASP A 57 -4.59 10.31 -16.47
N VAL A 58 -4.95 9.78 -15.30
CA VAL A 58 -4.36 8.52 -14.83
C VAL A 58 -4.73 7.47 -15.86
N LYS A 59 -3.74 6.98 -16.62
CA LYS A 59 -3.98 6.01 -17.71
C LYS A 59 -4.10 4.59 -17.20
N ALA A 60 -3.44 4.31 -16.08
CA ALA A 60 -3.41 3.00 -15.46
C ALA A 60 -2.90 3.10 -14.02
N TYR A 61 -3.35 2.16 -13.20
CA TYR A 61 -2.78 1.85 -11.91
C TYR A 61 -2.01 0.53 -12.00
N HIS A 62 -0.90 0.43 -11.26
CA HIS A 62 -0.13 -0.80 -11.15
C HIS A 62 -0.20 -1.29 -9.71
N VAL A 63 -0.73 -2.49 -9.53
CA VAL A 63 -0.99 -3.11 -8.23
C VAL A 63 -0.06 -4.30 -8.02
N CYS A 64 0.76 -4.25 -6.99
CA CYS A 64 1.57 -5.39 -6.58
C CYS A 64 0.67 -6.52 -6.06
N GLN A 65 0.73 -7.69 -6.69
CA GLN A 65 -0.09 -8.86 -6.34
C GLN A 65 0.41 -9.60 -5.09
N VAL A 66 1.54 -9.18 -4.51
CA VAL A 66 2.10 -9.78 -3.29
C VAL A 66 1.65 -9.03 -2.02
N CYS A 67 1.66 -7.69 -2.05
CA CYS A 67 1.41 -6.88 -0.84
C CYS A 67 0.39 -5.75 -1.03
N GLY A 68 -0.20 -5.61 -2.22
CA GLY A 68 -1.22 -4.60 -2.47
C GLY A 68 -0.72 -3.19 -2.79
N PHE A 69 0.60 -2.93 -2.83
CA PHE A 69 1.13 -1.60 -3.21
C PHE A 69 0.55 -1.12 -4.54
N VAL A 70 0.00 0.11 -4.55
CA VAL A 70 -0.59 0.74 -5.75
C VAL A 70 0.20 1.98 -6.15
N THR A 71 0.43 2.15 -7.44
CA THR A 71 0.94 3.39 -8.01
C THR A 71 0.23 3.76 -9.32
N ASP A 72 0.02 5.05 -9.53
CA ASP A 72 -0.46 5.70 -10.77
C ASP A 72 0.70 6.06 -11.72
N LYS A 73 1.94 5.70 -11.37
CA LYS A 73 3.16 5.88 -12.17
C LYS A 73 3.60 4.54 -12.76
N LYS A 74 4.65 4.54 -13.58
CA LYS A 74 5.25 3.29 -14.08
C LYS A 74 5.55 2.29 -12.94
N ALA A 75 5.21 1.02 -13.16
CA ALA A 75 5.54 -0.06 -12.23
C ALA A 75 7.04 -0.07 -11.91
N PRO A 76 7.44 -0.13 -10.63
CA PRO A 76 8.84 -0.18 -10.26
C PRO A 76 9.44 -1.56 -10.53
N LYS A 77 10.75 -1.63 -10.81
CA LYS A 77 11.48 -2.89 -11.02
C LYS A 77 11.38 -3.85 -9.82
N LYS A 78 11.29 -3.28 -8.61
CA LYS A 78 11.04 -3.99 -7.34
C LYS A 78 10.01 -3.21 -6.53
N CYS A 79 9.08 -3.93 -5.91
CA CYS A 79 8.10 -3.34 -5.02
C CYS A 79 8.80 -2.68 -3.82
N PRO A 80 8.48 -1.42 -3.49
CA PRO A 80 9.12 -0.70 -2.37
C PRO A 80 8.71 -1.23 -0.99
N ILE A 81 7.63 -2.03 -0.91
CA ILE A 81 7.14 -2.62 0.34
C ILE A 81 7.67 -4.03 0.52
N CYS A 82 7.38 -4.94 -0.42
CA CYS A 82 7.66 -6.37 -0.27
C CYS A 82 8.89 -6.87 -1.06
N GLY A 83 9.50 -6.01 -1.89
CA GLY A 83 10.64 -6.39 -2.73
C GLY A 83 10.30 -7.26 -3.95
N ALA A 84 9.01 -7.59 -4.17
CA ALA A 84 8.56 -8.40 -5.31
C ALA A 84 9.00 -7.80 -6.66
N PRO A 85 9.37 -8.62 -7.65
CA PRO A 85 9.80 -8.14 -8.96
C PRO A 85 8.65 -7.53 -9.76
N GLU A 86 8.98 -6.72 -10.78
CA GLU A 86 8.02 -6.03 -11.66
C GLU A 86 6.95 -6.95 -12.26
N VAL A 87 7.27 -8.21 -12.54
CA VAL A 87 6.31 -9.22 -13.06
C VAL A 87 5.15 -9.50 -12.10
N GLN A 88 5.29 -9.18 -10.82
CA GLN A 88 4.24 -9.32 -9.81
C GLN A 88 3.28 -8.12 -9.80
N PHE A 89 3.42 -7.16 -10.72
CA PHE A 89 2.49 -6.04 -10.86
C PHE A 89 1.42 -6.35 -11.89
N LYS A 90 0.17 -6.14 -11.51
CA LYS A 90 -0.98 -6.14 -12.41
C LYS A 90 -1.34 -4.71 -12.76
N THR A 91 -1.47 -4.43 -14.05
CA THR A 91 -1.98 -3.16 -14.55
C THR A 91 -3.51 -3.19 -14.55
N VAL A 92 -4.13 -2.13 -14.04
CA VAL A 92 -5.58 -1.94 -13.95
C VAL A 92 -5.89 -0.60 -14.61
N GLU A 93 -6.80 -0.62 -15.57
CA GLU A 93 -7.31 0.60 -16.19
C GLU A 93 -8.33 1.27 -15.22
N PRO A 94 -8.39 2.62 -15.16
CA PRO A 94 -9.27 3.34 -14.24
C PRO A 94 -10.76 3.04 -14.41
#